data_AF-A0A957M2L5-F1
#
_entry.id   AF-A0A957M2L5-F1
#
_cell.length_a   1.000
_cell.length_b   1.000
_cell.length_c   1.000
_cell.angle_alpha   90.00
_cell.angle_beta   90.00
_cell.angle_gamma   90.00
#
_symmetry.space_group_name_H-M   'P 1'
#
loop_
_entity.id
_entity.type
_entity.pdbx_description
1 polymer ?
#
loop_
_entity_poly.entity_id
_entity_poly.type
_entity_poly.pdbx_seq_one_letter_code
_entity_poly.pdbx_strand_id
1 'polypeptide(L)'
;VNLKDITDEAVNRSPIVQKVIVYKRTGQDVSMQPGRDFWWHELMALPIADPYCETEVMDAEDPLFILYTSGTTGKPKGLMHSCGGYQVHIATTLKYVFDLKEDDRYWCAADPGWITGHSY
;
A
#
# COMPACT_ATOMS: atom_id res chain seq x y z
N VAL A 1 -16.66 -4.99 -8.20
CA VAL A 1 -16.62 -4.88 -6.72
C VAL A 1 -16.83 -3.42 -6.37
N ASN A 2 -17.81 -3.09 -5.50
CA ASN A 2 -18.00 -1.72 -5.07
C ASN A 2 -17.08 -1.40 -3.88
N LEU A 3 -15.83 -1.05 -4.18
CA LEU A 3 -14.79 -0.86 -3.16
C LEU A 3 -15.13 0.26 -2.18
N LYS A 4 -15.71 1.37 -2.65
CA LYS A 4 -16.02 2.52 -1.81
C LYS A 4 -17.09 2.18 -0.76
N ASP A 5 -18.14 1.46 -1.15
CA ASP A 5 -19.19 1.01 -0.21
C ASP A 5 -18.62 0.08 0.87
N ILE A 6 -17.75 -0.86 0.49
CA ILE A 6 -17.09 -1.78 1.42
C ILE A 6 -16.18 -1.00 2.40
N THR A 7 -15.42 -0.02 1.89
CA THR A 7 -14.59 0.86 2.72
C THR A 7 -15.44 1.66 3.71
N ASP A 8 -16.58 2.21 3.29
CA ASP A 8 -17.47 2.98 4.16
C ASP A 8 -18.04 2.13 5.30
N GLU A 9 -18.47 0.91 5.00
CA GLU A 9 -18.93 -0.04 6.03
C GLU A 9 -17.83 -0.34 7.06
N ALA A 10 -16.59 -0.56 6.60
CA ALA A 10 -15.46 -0.85 7.47
C ALA A 10 -15.06 0.35 8.33
N VAL A 11 -14.97 1.55 7.73
CA VAL A 11 -14.60 2.79 8.42
C VAL A 11 -15.64 3.16 9.49
N ASN A 12 -16.92 2.94 9.24
CA ASN A 12 -17.97 3.17 10.24
C ASN A 12 -17.81 2.30 11.51
N ARG A 13 -17.07 1.19 11.42
CA ARG A 13 -16.73 0.31 12.55
C ARG A 13 -15.35 0.61 13.16
N SER A 14 -14.60 1.55 12.59
CA SER A 14 -13.23 1.87 12.99
C SER A 14 -13.09 3.35 13.34
N PRO A 15 -13.26 3.72 14.63
CA PRO A 15 -13.29 5.13 15.06
C PRO A 15 -11.94 5.86 14.92
N ILE A 16 -10.86 5.12 14.64
CA ILE A 16 -9.51 5.69 14.48
C ILE A 16 -9.26 6.29 13.09
N VAL A 17 -10.06 5.93 12.08
CA VAL A 17 -9.87 6.42 10.71
C VAL A 17 -10.55 7.78 10.56
N GLN A 18 -9.74 8.83 10.40
CA GLN A 18 -10.24 10.22 10.29
C GLN A 18 -10.34 10.72 8.85
N LYS A 19 -9.50 10.19 7.95
CA LYS A 19 -9.36 10.65 6.57
C LYS A 19 -9.26 9.46 5.63
N VAL A 20 -9.95 9.53 4.49
CA VAL A 20 -9.94 8.51 3.43
C VAL A 20 -9.62 9.20 2.11
N ILE A 21 -8.54 8.77 1.45
CA ILE A 21 -8.20 9.26 0.11
C ILE A 21 -8.78 8.31 -0.93
N VAL A 22 -9.59 8.85 -1.84
CA VAL A 22 -10.35 8.07 -2.83
C VAL A 22 -9.80 8.34 -4.22
N TYR A 23 -9.38 7.28 -4.92
CA TYR A 23 -8.95 7.36 -6.31
C TYR A 23 -10.11 7.05 -7.27
N LYS A 24 -10.37 7.94 -8.23
CA LYS A 24 -11.47 7.82 -9.20
C LYS A 24 -11.09 6.89 -10.36
N ARG A 25 -11.05 5.57 -10.10
CA ARG A 25 -10.60 4.57 -11.10
C ARG A 25 -11.55 4.35 -12.27
N THR A 26 -12.85 4.29 -12.00
CA THR A 26 -13.88 3.84 -12.96
C THR A 26 -14.83 4.95 -13.42
N GLY A 27 -14.84 6.09 -12.72
CA GLY A 27 -15.78 7.18 -13.00
C GLY A 27 -17.20 6.96 -12.49
N GLN A 28 -17.49 5.82 -11.86
CA GLN A 28 -18.79 5.53 -11.26
C GLN A 28 -19.11 6.51 -10.12
N ASP A 29 -20.40 6.81 -9.96
CA ASP A 29 -20.88 7.59 -8.83
C ASP A 29 -20.74 6.80 -7.53
N VAL A 30 -20.11 7.42 -6.54
CA VAL A 30 -19.89 6.84 -5.21
C VAL A 30 -20.19 7.88 -4.14
N SER A 31 -20.63 7.43 -2.97
CA SER A 31 -20.87 8.32 -1.83
C SER A 31 -19.55 8.84 -1.28
N MET A 32 -19.48 10.14 -0.96
CA MET A 32 -18.32 10.80 -0.36
C MET A 32 -18.79 11.55 0.90
N GLN A 33 -18.13 11.33 2.03
CA GLN A 33 -18.46 11.98 3.31
C GLN A 33 -17.64 13.27 3.50
N PRO A 34 -18.26 14.47 3.50
CA PRO A 34 -17.56 15.73 3.68
C PRO A 34 -16.73 15.75 4.98
N GLY A 35 -15.48 16.18 4.88
CA GLY A 35 -14.55 16.24 6.00
C GLY A 35 -13.83 14.93 6.34
N ARG A 36 -14.27 13.79 5.80
CA ARG A 36 -13.61 12.48 5.94
C ARG A 36 -13.00 12.00 4.63
N ASP A 37 -13.75 12.08 3.53
CA ASP A 37 -13.33 11.54 2.23
C ASP A 37 -12.81 12.65 1.32
N PHE A 38 -11.67 12.40 0.66
CA PHE A 38 -11.01 13.37 -0.23
C PHE A 38 -10.66 12.71 -1.56
N TRP A 39 -10.92 13.39 -2.67
CA TRP A 39 -10.53 12.90 -3.98
C TRP A 39 -9.03 13.07 -4.19
N TRP A 40 -8.36 11.97 -4.57
CA TRP A 40 -6.92 11.98 -4.88
C TRP A 40 -6.55 13.06 -5.90
N HIS A 41 -7.28 13.14 -7.03
CA HIS A 41 -6.97 14.07 -8.11
C HIS A 41 -7.19 15.53 -7.74
N GLU A 42 -8.09 15.82 -6.81
CA GLU A 42 -8.27 17.19 -6.27
C GLU A 42 -7.12 17.55 -5.33
N LEU A 43 -6.71 16.62 -4.45
CA LEU A 43 -5.55 16.81 -3.57
C LEU A 43 -4.26 17.06 -4.35
N MET A 44 -4.04 16.31 -5.44
CA MET A 44 -2.87 16.48 -6.31
C MET A 44 -2.91 17.75 -7.17
N ALA A 45 -4.06 18.40 -7.31
CA ALA A 45 -4.17 19.68 -8.00
C ALA A 45 -3.92 20.89 -7.06
N LEU A 46 -3.77 20.66 -5.75
CA LEU A 46 -3.48 21.72 -4.79
C LEU A 46 -2.05 22.26 -4.99
N PRO A 47 -1.81 23.57 -4.79
CA PRO A 47 -0.47 24.16 -4.93
C PRO A 47 0.61 23.56 -4.01
N ILE A 48 0.20 22.88 -2.93
CA ILE A 48 1.11 22.21 -1.99
C ILE A 48 1.55 20.81 -2.46
N ALA A 49 0.87 20.22 -3.44
CA ALA A 49 1.25 18.93 -3.98
C ALA A 49 2.45 19.10 -4.92
N ASP A 50 3.62 18.72 -4.43
CA ASP A 50 4.88 18.79 -5.17
C ASP A 50 5.27 17.37 -5.68
N PRO A 51 5.70 17.22 -6.94
CA PRO A 51 6.26 15.95 -7.43
C PRO A 51 7.53 15.53 -6.68
N TYR A 52 8.22 16.47 -6.03
CA TYR A 52 9.36 16.23 -5.16
C TYR A 52 8.95 16.30 -3.69
N CYS A 53 9.18 15.21 -2.96
CA CYS A 53 9.04 15.14 -1.52
C CYS A 53 10.34 14.54 -0.97
N GLU A 54 10.97 15.23 0.00
CA GLU A 54 12.17 14.70 0.64
C GLU A 54 11.85 13.38 1.34
N THR A 55 12.73 12.39 1.19
CA THR A 55 12.57 11.09 1.83
C THR A 55 12.95 11.19 3.30
N GLU A 56 12.07 10.74 4.19
CA GLU A 56 12.37 10.63 5.61
C GLU A 56 13.52 9.62 5.84
N VAL A 57 14.46 9.98 6.72
CA VAL A 57 15.58 9.10 7.08
C VAL A 57 15.10 8.11 8.15
N MET A 58 15.02 6.84 7.77
CA MET A 58 14.54 5.75 8.64
C MET A 58 15.71 4.90 9.14
N ASP A 59 15.60 4.35 10.35
CA ASP A 59 16.49 3.30 10.84
C ASP A 59 16.26 1.98 10.09
N ALA A 60 17.27 1.10 10.07
CA ALA A 60 17.15 -0.20 9.42
C ALA A 60 16.05 -1.08 10.05
N GLU A 61 15.79 -0.92 11.35
CA GLU A 61 14.78 -1.67 12.09
C GLU A 61 13.43 -0.94 12.22
N ASP A 62 13.29 0.25 11.63
CA ASP A 62 11.99 0.93 11.59
C ASP A 62 10.96 0.11 10.80
N PRO A 63 9.67 0.12 11.21
CA PRO A 63 8.61 -0.60 10.49
C PRO A 63 8.41 -0.05 9.07
N LEU A 64 8.50 -0.93 8.07
CA LEU A 64 8.23 -0.58 6.67
C LEU A 64 6.75 -0.78 6.32
N PHE A 65 6.20 -1.97 6.59
CA PHE A 65 4.78 -2.26 6.38
C PHE A 65 4.28 -3.36 7.30
N ILE A 66 2.95 -3.45 7.43
CA ILE A 66 2.23 -4.55 8.08
C ILE A 66 1.40 -5.28 7.03
N LEU A 67 1.61 -6.58 6.87
CA LEU A 67 0.82 -7.44 6.00
C LEU A 67 0.05 -8.46 6.83
N TYR A 68 -1.28 -8.38 6.78
CA TYR A 68 -2.14 -9.34 7.49
C TYR A 68 -2.23 -10.66 6.74
N THR A 69 -2.03 -11.77 7.47
CA THR A 69 -2.16 -13.13 6.93
C THR A 69 -3.19 -13.95 7.71
N SER A 70 -3.80 -14.94 7.05
CA SER A 70 -4.72 -15.89 7.66
C SER A 70 -3.94 -16.83 8.58
N GLY A 71 -4.06 -16.62 9.90
CA GLY A 71 -3.55 -17.57 10.89
C GLY A 71 -4.47 -18.80 11.00
N THR A 72 -3.91 -19.93 11.45
CA THR A 72 -4.66 -21.18 11.69
C THR A 72 -5.68 -21.09 12.84
N THR A 73 -5.64 -20.03 13.65
CA THR A 73 -6.39 -19.92 14.91
C THR A 73 -7.37 -18.73 14.98
N GLY A 74 -7.92 -18.30 13.84
CA GLY A 74 -9.11 -17.44 13.79
C GLY A 74 -8.87 -15.95 13.53
N LYS A 75 -7.99 -15.25 14.28
CA LYS A 75 -7.70 -13.83 14.03
C LYS A 75 -6.56 -13.64 13.02
N PRO A 76 -6.66 -12.72 12.05
CA PRO A 76 -5.54 -12.35 11.19
C PRO A 76 -4.33 -11.88 12.00
N LYS A 77 -3.14 -12.30 11.59
CA LYS A 77 -1.87 -11.89 12.22
C LYS A 77 -1.24 -10.79 11.35
N GLY A 78 -0.91 -9.65 11.93
CA GLY A 78 -0.19 -8.58 11.25
C GLY A 78 1.30 -8.86 11.29
N LEU A 79 1.88 -9.28 10.16
CA LEU A 79 3.32 -9.46 10.03
C LEU A 79 3.96 -8.11 9.72
N MET A 80 4.94 -7.71 10.52
CA MET A 80 5.71 -6.48 10.30
C MET A 80 7.04 -6.82 9.64
N HIS A 81 7.38 -6.10 8.57
CA HIS A 81 8.71 -6.11 7.97
C HIS A 81 9.41 -4.78 8.26
N SER A 82 10.71 -4.82 8.60
CA SER A 82 11.53 -3.62 8.81
C SER A 82 12.17 -3.12 7.51
N CYS A 83 12.57 -1.85 7.49
CA CYS A 83 13.10 -1.17 6.31
C CYS A 83 14.34 -1.86 5.71
N GLY A 84 15.42 -2.02 6.49
CA GLY A 84 16.73 -2.42 5.96
C GLY A 84 16.75 -3.87 5.49
N GLY A 85 16.44 -4.80 6.40
CA GLY A 85 16.53 -6.24 6.12
C GLY A 85 15.63 -6.69 4.96
N TYR A 86 14.40 -6.16 4.87
CA TYR A 86 13.45 -6.51 3.81
C TYR A 86 13.96 -6.09 2.43
N GLN A 87 14.41 -4.84 2.29
CA GLN A 87 14.90 -4.30 1.01
C GLN A 87 16.16 -5.04 0.54
N VAL A 88 17.13 -5.28 1.43
CA VAL A 88 18.35 -6.04 1.10
C VAL A 88 18.00 -7.46 0.68
N HIS A 89 17.07 -8.12 1.36
CA HIS A 89 16.65 -9.48 1.02
C HIS A 89 16.06 -9.54 -0.40
N ILE A 90 15.12 -8.64 -0.73
CA ILE A 90 14.49 -8.60 -2.06
C ILE A 90 15.49 -8.30 -3.15
N ALA A 91 16.34 -7.29 -2.97
CA ALA A 91 17.37 -6.96 -3.95
C ALA A 91 18.31 -8.15 -4.18
N THR A 92 18.64 -8.88 -3.11
CA THR A 92 19.47 -10.09 -3.18
C THR A 92 18.77 -11.22 -3.95
N THR A 93 17.51 -11.52 -3.66
CA THR A 93 16.79 -12.60 -4.36
C THR A 93 16.47 -12.25 -5.80
N LEU A 94 16.07 -11.02 -6.11
CA LEU A 94 15.93 -10.55 -7.50
C LEU A 94 17.24 -10.72 -8.27
N LYS A 95 18.38 -10.37 -7.66
CA LYS A 95 19.69 -10.51 -8.30
C LYS A 95 20.15 -11.95 -8.47
N TYR A 96 20.03 -12.81 -7.45
CA TYR A 96 20.68 -14.12 -7.46
C TYR A 96 19.73 -15.30 -7.73
N VAL A 97 18.43 -15.16 -7.45
CA VAL A 97 17.43 -16.21 -7.71
C VAL A 97 16.77 -16.00 -9.07
N PHE A 98 16.36 -14.75 -9.36
CA PHE A 98 15.75 -14.41 -10.64
C PHE A 98 16.77 -14.02 -11.72
N ASP A 99 18.04 -13.86 -11.32
CA ASP A 99 19.14 -13.41 -12.18
C ASP A 99 18.87 -12.07 -12.89
N LEU A 100 18.07 -11.19 -12.27
CA LEU A 100 17.59 -9.95 -12.91
C LEU A 100 18.76 -9.02 -13.30
N LYS A 101 18.76 -8.58 -14.56
CA LYS A 101 19.74 -7.67 -15.18
C LYS A 101 19.15 -6.27 -15.40
N GLU A 102 20.02 -5.30 -15.68
CA GLU A 102 19.63 -3.90 -15.91
C GLU A 102 18.69 -3.72 -17.11
N ASP A 103 18.88 -4.51 -18.17
CA ASP A 103 18.07 -4.44 -19.40
C ASP A 103 16.84 -5.37 -19.37
N ASP A 104 16.65 -6.12 -18.28
CA ASP A 104 15.54 -7.07 -18.16
C ASP A 104 14.21 -6.37 -17.92
N ARG A 105 13.14 -6.98 -18.45
CA ARG A 105 11.77 -6.62 -18.12
C ARG A 105 11.22 -7.65 -17.16
N TYR A 106 11.20 -7.30 -15.88
CA TYR A 106 10.58 -8.15 -14.85
C TYR A 106 9.06 -8.05 -14.90
N TRP A 107 8.37 -9.20 -14.79
CA TRP A 107 6.92 -9.25 -14.70
C TRP A 107 6.47 -10.24 -13.62
N CYS A 108 5.84 -9.72 -12.57
CA CYS A 108 5.11 -10.49 -11.59
C CYS A 108 3.60 -10.26 -11.79
N ALA A 109 2.86 -11.36 -11.95
CA ALA A 109 1.40 -11.31 -12.08
C ALA A 109 0.66 -11.41 -10.73
N ALA A 110 1.41 -11.44 -9.61
CA ALA A 110 0.81 -11.53 -8.28
C ALA A 110 0.10 -10.23 -7.89
N ASP A 111 -0.93 -10.36 -7.07
CA ASP A 111 -1.66 -9.22 -6.53
C ASP A 111 -0.85 -8.59 -5.37
N PRO A 112 -0.76 -7.24 -5.29
CA PRO A 112 -0.02 -6.56 -4.24
C PRO A 112 -0.63 -6.76 -2.85
N GLY A 113 -1.82 -7.34 -2.69
CA GLY A 113 -2.38 -7.78 -1.42
C GLY A 113 -1.67 -8.99 -0.80
N TRP A 114 -0.71 -9.61 -1.49
CA TRP A 114 0.08 -10.75 -1.00
C TRP A 114 1.57 -10.45 -0.93
N ILE A 115 2.31 -11.26 -0.16
CA ILE A 115 3.76 -11.06 0.06
C ILE A 115 4.57 -11.17 -1.24
N THR A 116 4.09 -11.94 -2.22
CA THR A 116 4.73 -12.02 -3.54
C THR A 116 4.66 -10.66 -4.23
N GLY A 117 3.48 -10.04 -4.33
CA GLY A 117 3.34 -8.72 -4.98
C GLY A 117 3.92 -7.56 -4.18
N HIS A 118 4.14 -7.71 -2.87
CA HIS A 118 4.96 -6.76 -2.09
C HIS A 118 6.46 -6.89 -2.43
N SER A 119 6.93 -8.13 -2.64
CA SER A 119 8.36 -8.42 -2.75
C SER A 119 8.87 -8.37 -4.19
N TYR A 120 8.03 -8.71 -5.16
CA TYR A 120 8.37 -8.89 -6.56
C TYR A 120 7.19 -8.45 -7.44
#